data_AF-A0A2D7YPF1-F1
#
_entry.id   AF-A0A2D7YPF1-F1
#
_cell.length_a   1.000
_cell.length_b   1.000
_cell.length_c   1.000
_cell.angle_alpha   90.00
_cell.angle_beta   90.00
_cell.angle_gamma   90.00
#
_symmetry.space_group_name_H-M   'P 1'
#
loop_
_entity.id
_entity.type
_entity.pdbx_description
1 polymer ?
#
loop_
_entity_poly.entity_id
_entity_poly.type
_entity_poly.pdbx_seq_one_letter_code
_entity_poly.pdbx_strand_id
1 'polypeptide(L)'
;MASQGWFYSVIKHPLRWLTRFIAIADDAESGDASVADKPVVYVMRSTSRADYSILQRAARQKQLPDPSMPLVVNGKSFTRVMYLEQAESDSSQQAIEDFHQLLEAHHADQQLDIQLLPVGVFWGRKPGQEARDGATMTGDLDNPGHLRKFWLVLFSGRQVLCRFSRSVSLGTMARQSGSDIKIAHKLARVARVHFVRMRHAVAGPKLSDRNELMHDLISLPALKKAIADEQRSNKVSEQEARKKALSYVNEIAANYSETLVRVLDRFMTWMWSRIYNGIDVRGGDRIRKLAQQGHEIIYVPCHRSHMDYLLLSYVIYKQGLVPPHIAAGVNLNFFPVGSIFRRGGAFFIRRSFRGNKLYSAVFREYLCWLFQKGYPVEYFSEGGRS
;
A
#
# COMPACT_ATOMS: atom_id res chain seq x y z
N MET A 1 -29.64 -7.51 -9.72
CA MET A 1 -28.67 -6.75 -10.57
C MET A 1 -28.79 -7.14 -12.06
N ALA A 2 -29.97 -6.97 -12.68
CA ALA A 2 -30.17 -7.25 -14.11
C ALA A 2 -29.92 -6.02 -15.04
N SER A 3 -29.64 -4.85 -14.48
CA SER A 3 -29.48 -3.58 -15.23
C SER A 3 -28.04 -3.25 -15.66
N GLN A 4 -27.09 -4.18 -15.48
CA GLN A 4 -25.67 -3.92 -15.80
C GLN A 4 -25.28 -4.19 -17.27
N GLY A 5 -26.19 -4.68 -18.12
CA GLY A 5 -25.84 -5.30 -19.41
C GLY A 5 -25.36 -4.34 -20.51
N TRP A 6 -26.04 -3.24 -20.78
CA TRP A 6 -25.78 -2.45 -21.99
C TRP A 6 -24.66 -1.42 -21.83
N PHE A 7 -24.75 -0.56 -20.81
CA PHE A 7 -23.78 0.52 -20.61
C PHE A 7 -22.37 0.02 -20.24
N TYR A 8 -22.27 -1.08 -19.48
CA TYR A 8 -20.98 -1.72 -19.22
C TYR A 8 -20.37 -2.30 -20.50
N SER A 9 -21.17 -2.95 -21.35
CA SER A 9 -20.71 -3.49 -22.64
C SER A 9 -20.11 -2.40 -23.53
N VAL A 10 -20.77 -1.23 -23.60
CA VAL A 10 -20.30 -0.07 -24.38
C VAL A 10 -19.01 0.52 -23.82
N ILE A 11 -18.89 0.66 -22.50
CA ILE A 11 -17.70 1.30 -21.87
C ILE A 11 -16.51 0.34 -21.73
N LYS A 12 -16.73 -0.98 -21.75
CA LYS A 12 -15.69 -1.99 -21.54
C LYS A 12 -14.52 -1.87 -22.51
N HIS A 13 -14.79 -1.54 -23.78
CA HIS A 13 -13.75 -1.43 -24.82
C HIS A 13 -12.85 -0.20 -24.63
N PRO A 14 -13.38 1.03 -24.49
CA PRO A 14 -12.58 2.19 -24.11
C PRO A 14 -11.79 1.98 -22.82
N LEU A 15 -12.43 1.38 -21.81
CA LEU A 15 -11.78 1.14 -20.52
C LEU A 15 -10.59 0.18 -20.67
N ARG A 16 -10.74 -0.88 -21.48
CA ARG A 16 -9.64 -1.83 -21.76
C ARG A 16 -8.44 -1.17 -22.43
N TRP A 17 -8.67 -0.23 -23.35
CA TRP A 17 -7.59 0.49 -24.03
C TRP A 17 -6.88 1.48 -23.11
N LEU A 18 -7.65 2.18 -22.25
CA LEU A 18 -7.13 3.14 -21.29
C LEU A 18 -6.42 2.47 -20.11
N THR A 19 -6.71 1.19 -19.83
CA THR A 19 -6.23 0.51 -18.62
C THR A 19 -5.24 -0.64 -18.86
N ARG A 20 -4.08 -0.52 -18.23
CA ARG A 20 -3.08 -1.58 -18.07
C ARG A 20 -2.91 -1.86 -16.58
N PHE A 21 -2.90 -3.13 -16.22
CA PHE A 21 -2.75 -3.54 -14.83
C PHE A 21 -1.69 -4.62 -14.67
N ILE A 22 -1.15 -4.70 -13.45
CA ILE A 22 -0.33 -5.81 -12.97
C ILE A 22 -1.20 -6.58 -11.97
N ALA A 23 -1.30 -7.91 -12.12
CA ALA A 23 -2.01 -8.78 -11.20
C ALA A 23 -1.03 -9.56 -10.33
N ILE A 24 -1.02 -9.27 -9.03
CA ILE A 24 -0.27 -9.99 -8.02
C ILE A 24 -1.24 -10.86 -7.23
N ALA A 25 -0.90 -12.13 -7.05
CA ALA A 25 -1.56 -12.99 -6.08
C ALA A 25 -0.57 -13.24 -4.95
N ASP A 26 -1.01 -13.16 -3.70
CA ASP A 26 -0.23 -13.71 -2.59
C ASP A 26 -0.29 -15.24 -2.77
N ASP A 27 0.82 -15.88 -3.14
CA ASP A 27 0.83 -17.31 -3.44
C ASP A 27 0.43 -18.09 -2.18
N ALA A 28 -0.30 -19.18 -2.38
CA ALA A 28 -0.63 -20.14 -1.34
C ALA A 28 0.65 -20.86 -0.93
N GLU A 29 1.48 -20.25 -0.08
CA GLU A 29 2.52 -20.98 0.64
C GLU A 29 1.85 -22.20 1.31
N SER A 30 2.21 -23.38 0.81
CA SER A 30 1.85 -24.73 1.28
C SER A 30 0.36 -25.11 1.21
N GLY A 31 -0.07 -25.75 0.11
CA GLY A 31 -1.03 -26.86 0.19
C GLY A 31 -2.37 -26.76 -0.53
N ASP A 32 -2.88 -25.58 -0.92
CA ASP A 32 -4.20 -25.49 -1.55
C ASP A 32 -4.11 -25.50 -3.10
N ALA A 33 -3.89 -26.69 -3.66
CA ALA A 33 -4.66 -27.07 -4.84
C ALA A 33 -6.11 -27.24 -4.36
N SER A 34 -7.09 -26.38 -4.60
CA SER A 34 -7.19 -25.26 -5.52
C SER A 34 -8.26 -24.30 -4.98
N VAL A 35 -7.97 -22.99 -4.98
CA VAL A 35 -9.06 -22.00 -4.84
C VAL A 35 -9.99 -22.09 -6.05
N ALA A 36 -9.49 -22.55 -7.20
CA ALA A 36 -10.25 -22.67 -8.45
C ALA A 36 -11.32 -23.77 -8.44
N ASP A 37 -11.10 -24.90 -7.76
CA ASP A 37 -12.09 -26.01 -7.73
C ASP A 37 -13.08 -25.86 -6.58
N LYS A 38 -12.91 -24.85 -5.72
CA LYS A 38 -13.87 -24.49 -4.68
C LYS A 38 -14.75 -23.31 -5.13
N PRO A 39 -15.97 -23.17 -4.57
CA PRO A 39 -16.79 -21.98 -4.75
C PRO A 39 -16.03 -20.71 -4.32
N VAL A 40 -15.79 -19.76 -5.23
CA VAL A 40 -15.09 -18.50 -4.94
C VAL A 40 -16.07 -17.33 -4.89
N VAL A 41 -15.93 -16.48 -3.87
CA VAL A 41 -16.57 -15.16 -3.81
C VAL A 41 -15.48 -14.10 -3.67
N TYR A 42 -15.45 -13.15 -4.59
CA TYR A 42 -14.54 -12.01 -4.52
C TYR A 42 -15.08 -10.98 -3.55
N VAL A 43 -14.26 -10.56 -2.58
CA VAL A 43 -14.60 -9.47 -1.67
C VAL A 43 -13.83 -8.24 -2.13
N MET A 44 -14.53 -7.13 -2.36
CA MET A 44 -13.94 -5.84 -2.72
C MET A 44 -14.35 -4.78 -1.70
N ARG A 45 -13.56 -3.71 -1.60
CA ARG A 45 -13.90 -2.61 -0.69
C ARG A 45 -15.08 -1.78 -1.21
N SER A 46 -14.98 -1.23 -2.43
CA SER A 46 -15.96 -0.27 -2.96
C SER A 46 -16.52 -0.66 -4.32
N THR A 47 -17.75 -0.21 -4.61
CA THR A 47 -18.43 -0.47 -5.90
C THR A 47 -17.87 0.43 -7.00
N SER A 48 -17.13 -0.14 -7.95
CA SER A 48 -16.67 0.60 -9.13
C SER A 48 -16.68 -0.26 -10.39
N ARG A 49 -17.34 0.24 -11.45
CA ARG A 49 -17.35 -0.43 -12.77
C ARG A 49 -15.95 -0.58 -13.37
N ALA A 50 -15.08 0.38 -13.09
CA ALA A 50 -13.71 0.33 -13.55
C ALA A 50 -12.93 -0.77 -12.80
N ASP A 51 -13.12 -0.88 -11.48
CA ASP A 51 -12.45 -1.89 -10.65
C ASP A 51 -12.95 -3.29 -10.99
N TYR A 52 -14.25 -3.42 -11.24
CA TYR A 52 -14.88 -4.65 -11.70
C TYR A 52 -14.32 -5.11 -13.06
N SER A 53 -14.10 -4.20 -14.01
CA SER A 53 -13.47 -4.52 -15.31
C SER A 53 -12.03 -5.00 -15.14
N ILE A 54 -11.27 -4.42 -14.21
CA ILE A 54 -9.92 -4.89 -13.86
C ILE A 54 -10.00 -6.27 -13.21
N LEU A 55 -10.88 -6.47 -12.24
CA LEU A 55 -11.10 -7.76 -11.58
C LEU A 55 -11.42 -8.85 -12.60
N GLN A 56 -12.38 -8.63 -13.52
CA GLN A 56 -12.74 -9.62 -14.53
C GLN A 56 -11.56 -10.02 -15.42
N ARG A 57 -10.74 -9.05 -15.84
CA ARG A 57 -9.54 -9.32 -16.66
C ARG A 57 -8.45 -10.03 -15.86
N ALA A 58 -8.24 -9.62 -14.61
CA ALA A 58 -7.22 -10.18 -13.73
C ALA A 58 -7.58 -11.61 -13.28
N ALA A 59 -8.85 -11.87 -12.96
CA ALA A 59 -9.36 -13.21 -12.64
C ALA A 59 -9.13 -14.16 -13.81
N ARG A 60 -9.46 -13.73 -15.05
CA ARG A 60 -9.19 -14.52 -16.26
C ARG A 60 -7.69 -14.81 -16.45
N GLN A 61 -6.82 -13.83 -16.21
CA GLN A 61 -5.36 -14.03 -16.29
C GLN A 61 -4.86 -15.05 -15.25
N LYS A 62 -5.50 -15.11 -14.09
CA LYS A 62 -5.19 -16.03 -12.99
C LYS A 62 -5.99 -17.34 -13.03
N GLN A 63 -6.74 -17.60 -14.11
CA GLN A 63 -7.59 -18.79 -14.27
C GLN A 63 -8.62 -18.96 -13.14
N LEU A 64 -9.07 -17.85 -12.55
CA LEU A 64 -10.09 -17.82 -11.52
C LEU A 64 -11.50 -17.68 -12.13
N PRO A 65 -12.56 -18.09 -11.41
CA PRO A 65 -13.92 -18.08 -11.95
C PRO A 65 -14.41 -16.67 -12.33
N ASP A 66 -15.14 -16.52 -13.44
CA ASP A 66 -15.56 -15.19 -13.95
C ASP A 66 -16.43 -14.45 -12.93
N PRO A 67 -16.06 -13.24 -12.48
CA PRO A 67 -16.83 -12.42 -11.54
C PRO A 67 -18.25 -12.03 -12.00
N SER A 68 -18.56 -12.15 -13.29
CA SER A 68 -19.89 -11.87 -13.85
C SER A 68 -20.84 -13.05 -13.85
N MET A 69 -20.32 -14.26 -13.62
CA MET A 69 -21.16 -15.44 -13.45
C MET A 69 -21.63 -15.52 -12.00
N PRO A 70 -22.91 -15.81 -11.74
CA PRO A 70 -23.39 -16.04 -10.39
C PRO A 70 -22.69 -17.25 -9.75
N LEU A 71 -22.58 -17.25 -8.43
CA LEU A 71 -22.21 -18.45 -7.69
C LEU A 71 -23.47 -19.28 -7.44
N VAL A 72 -23.54 -20.49 -7.98
CA VAL A 72 -24.67 -21.40 -7.75
C VAL A 72 -24.27 -22.45 -6.74
N VAL A 73 -24.98 -22.50 -5.62
CA VAL A 73 -24.76 -23.46 -4.53
C VAL A 73 -26.11 -24.01 -4.12
N ASN A 74 -26.27 -25.34 -4.16
CA ASN A 74 -27.49 -26.05 -3.74
C ASN A 74 -28.77 -25.46 -4.38
N GLY A 75 -28.70 -25.15 -5.69
CA GLY A 75 -29.80 -24.57 -6.46
C GLY A 75 -30.09 -23.08 -6.18
N LYS A 76 -29.43 -22.47 -5.19
CA LYS A 76 -29.52 -21.03 -4.91
C LYS A 76 -28.42 -20.27 -5.63
N SER A 77 -28.76 -19.10 -6.17
CA SER A 77 -27.83 -18.22 -6.88
C SER A 77 -27.41 -17.04 -6.00
N PHE A 78 -26.11 -16.90 -5.79
CA PHE A 78 -25.47 -15.83 -5.03
C PHE A 78 -24.65 -14.92 -5.96
N THR A 79 -24.43 -13.68 -5.55
CA THR A 79 -23.48 -12.79 -6.22
C THR A 79 -22.06 -13.30 -6.01
N ARG A 80 -21.23 -13.26 -7.05
CA ARG A 80 -19.82 -13.67 -6.96
C ARG A 80 -18.89 -12.57 -6.49
N VAL A 81 -19.37 -11.32 -6.46
CA VAL A 81 -18.62 -10.16 -5.98
C VAL A 81 -19.42 -9.46 -4.90
N MET A 82 -18.80 -9.35 -3.73
CA MET A 82 -19.30 -8.63 -2.57
C MET A 82 -18.54 -7.32 -2.40
N TYR A 83 -19.22 -6.29 -1.89
CA TYR A 83 -18.65 -4.98 -1.64
C TYR A 83 -18.86 -4.58 -0.17
N LEU A 84 -17.80 -4.16 0.52
CA LEU A 84 -17.87 -3.79 1.94
C LEU A 84 -18.43 -2.39 2.19
N GLU A 85 -18.29 -1.52 1.19
CA GLU A 85 -18.75 -0.14 1.12
C GLU A 85 -19.38 0.07 -0.26
N GLN A 86 -20.53 0.74 -0.32
CA GLN A 86 -21.19 1.15 -1.56
C GLN A 86 -21.46 2.66 -1.45
N ALA A 87 -21.61 3.33 -2.58
CA ALA A 87 -21.79 4.79 -2.63
C ALA A 87 -23.10 5.29 -1.98
N GLU A 88 -24.04 4.39 -1.68
CA GLU A 88 -25.34 4.70 -1.07
C GLU A 88 -25.35 4.45 0.46
N SER A 89 -26.23 5.16 1.18
CA SER A 89 -26.20 5.33 2.64
C SER A 89 -26.37 4.05 3.48
N ASP A 90 -26.93 2.96 2.94
CA ASP A 90 -27.14 1.68 3.65
C ASP A 90 -26.12 0.58 3.31
N SER A 91 -25.02 0.95 2.66
CA SER A 91 -24.08 -0.01 2.10
C SER A 91 -23.40 -0.98 3.08
N SER A 92 -23.30 -0.59 4.35
CA SER A 92 -22.69 -1.43 5.38
C SER A 92 -23.56 -2.62 5.76
N GLN A 93 -24.89 -2.48 5.68
CA GLN A 93 -25.86 -3.55 5.99
C GLN A 93 -25.85 -4.62 4.89
N GLN A 94 -25.86 -4.23 3.62
CA GLN A 94 -25.85 -5.18 2.51
C GLN A 94 -24.65 -6.15 2.58
N ALA A 95 -23.45 -5.65 2.90
CA ALA A 95 -22.27 -6.49 3.03
C ALA A 95 -22.42 -7.55 4.15
N ILE A 96 -23.09 -7.19 5.25
CA ILE A 96 -23.34 -8.08 6.38
C ILE A 96 -24.38 -9.14 5.98
N GLU A 97 -25.45 -8.73 5.30
CA GLU A 97 -26.47 -9.65 4.78
C GLU A 97 -25.88 -10.65 3.78
N ASP A 98 -25.04 -10.19 2.86
CA ASP A 98 -24.34 -11.06 1.91
C ASP A 98 -23.47 -12.10 2.64
N PHE A 99 -22.70 -11.70 3.67
CA PHE A 99 -21.93 -12.66 4.47
C PHE A 99 -22.82 -13.63 5.24
N HIS A 100 -23.95 -13.15 5.77
CA HIS A 100 -24.91 -13.99 6.49
C HIS A 100 -25.52 -15.05 5.58
N GLN A 101 -25.95 -14.68 4.37
CA GLN A 101 -26.50 -15.63 3.39
C GLN A 101 -25.52 -16.74 3.01
N LEU A 102 -24.23 -16.41 2.88
CA LEU A 102 -23.19 -17.40 2.61
C LEU A 102 -22.94 -18.33 3.82
N LEU A 103 -23.01 -17.79 5.05
CA LEU A 103 -22.91 -18.58 6.28
C LEU A 103 -24.12 -19.53 6.45
N GLU A 104 -25.33 -19.07 6.13
CA GLU A 104 -26.54 -19.91 6.10
C GLU A 104 -26.44 -21.02 5.06
N ALA A 105 -25.87 -20.73 3.88
CA ALA A 105 -25.62 -21.75 2.86
C ALA A 105 -24.67 -22.86 3.37
N HIS A 106 -23.64 -22.49 4.14
CA HIS A 106 -22.78 -23.46 4.81
C HIS A 106 -23.48 -24.20 5.96
N HIS A 107 -24.36 -23.54 6.70
CA HIS A 107 -25.15 -24.21 7.74
C HIS A 107 -26.03 -25.31 7.16
N ALA A 108 -26.62 -25.06 5.98
CA ALA A 108 -27.43 -26.05 5.25
C ALA A 108 -26.59 -27.19 4.63
N ASP A 109 -25.31 -26.97 4.37
CA ASP A 109 -24.38 -27.94 3.80
C ASP A 109 -22.98 -27.80 4.41
N GLN A 110 -22.68 -28.64 5.40
CA GLN A 110 -21.41 -28.57 6.15
C GLN A 110 -20.18 -28.92 5.31
N GLN A 111 -20.36 -29.54 4.13
CA GLN A 111 -19.26 -29.85 3.20
C GLN A 111 -18.93 -28.66 2.28
N LEU A 112 -19.85 -27.71 2.14
CA LEU A 112 -19.66 -26.51 1.33
C LEU A 112 -18.53 -25.64 1.90
N ASP A 113 -17.45 -25.42 1.15
CA ASP A 113 -16.35 -24.56 1.59
C ASP A 113 -16.12 -23.38 0.64
N ILE A 114 -16.93 -22.33 0.81
CA ILE A 114 -16.80 -21.10 0.02
C ILE A 114 -15.50 -20.38 0.39
N GLN A 115 -14.69 -20.09 -0.63
CA GLN A 115 -13.46 -19.30 -0.51
C GLN A 115 -13.77 -17.81 -0.72
N LEU A 116 -13.65 -17.03 0.35
CA LEU A 116 -13.67 -15.57 0.27
C LEU A 116 -12.29 -15.10 -0.21
N LEU A 117 -12.24 -14.44 -1.37
CA LEU A 117 -11.00 -13.96 -1.97
C LEU A 117 -10.96 -12.42 -1.96
N PRO A 118 -10.24 -11.78 -1.01
CA PRO A 118 -10.13 -10.33 -0.99
C PRO A 118 -9.33 -9.80 -2.17
N VAL A 119 -9.89 -8.86 -2.93
CA VAL A 119 -9.24 -8.23 -4.09
C VAL A 119 -9.18 -6.72 -3.96
N GLY A 120 -7.97 -6.19 -3.94
CA GLY A 120 -7.70 -4.75 -3.96
C GLY A 120 -7.32 -4.26 -5.36
N VAL A 121 -7.97 -3.20 -5.84
CA VAL A 121 -7.62 -2.54 -7.11
C VAL A 121 -7.12 -1.13 -6.81
N PHE A 122 -5.84 -0.88 -7.10
CA PHE A 122 -5.15 0.37 -6.78
C PHE A 122 -4.78 1.11 -8.07
N TRP A 123 -5.33 2.30 -8.24
CA TRP A 123 -5.10 3.15 -9.43
C TRP A 123 -3.96 4.12 -9.14
N GLY A 124 -2.74 3.73 -9.51
CA GLY A 124 -1.55 4.32 -8.92
C GLY A 124 -1.34 3.86 -7.48
N ARG A 125 -0.28 4.36 -6.85
CA ARG A 125 0.12 3.98 -5.48
C ARG A 125 0.43 5.20 -4.63
N LYS A 126 -0.24 6.31 -4.92
CA LYS A 126 -0.12 7.54 -4.14
C LYS A 126 -0.53 7.26 -2.69
N PRO A 127 0.35 7.50 -1.71
CA PRO A 127 -0.08 7.63 -0.33
C PRO A 127 -1.03 8.84 -0.27
N GLY A 128 -2.12 8.71 0.49
CA GLY A 128 -2.98 9.87 0.75
C GLY A 128 -2.19 10.97 1.47
N GLN A 129 -2.72 12.19 1.52
CA GLN A 129 -2.17 13.23 2.39
C GLN A 129 -2.86 13.19 3.76
N GLU A 130 -2.14 13.57 4.80
CA GLU A 130 -2.75 13.82 6.11
C GLU A 130 -3.77 14.96 6.00
N ALA A 131 -4.81 14.88 6.81
CA ALA A 131 -5.81 15.93 6.86
C ALA A 131 -5.14 17.16 7.47
N ARG A 132 -5.13 18.29 6.75
CA ARG A 132 -4.92 19.59 7.42
C ARG A 132 -6.07 19.76 8.42
N ASP A 133 -5.78 20.22 9.62
CA ASP A 133 -6.74 20.40 10.72
C ASP A 133 -8.15 20.76 10.19
N GLY A 134 -9.10 19.84 10.37
CA GLY A 134 -10.50 20.01 10.01
C GLY A 134 -11.00 19.39 8.69
N ALA A 135 -10.17 18.76 7.85
CA ALA A 135 -10.65 18.16 6.59
C ALA A 135 -10.26 16.68 6.42
N THR A 136 -11.14 15.77 6.84
CA THR A 136 -10.99 14.32 6.66
C THR A 136 -11.15 13.90 5.19
N MET A 137 -10.09 14.03 4.37
CA MET A 137 -10.01 13.44 3.02
C MET A 137 -9.75 11.91 3.05
N THR A 138 -10.35 11.18 3.99
CA THR A 138 -10.20 9.71 4.09
C THR A 138 -11.16 8.93 3.19
N GLY A 139 -12.30 9.52 2.80
CA GLY A 139 -13.26 8.88 1.87
C GLY A 139 -12.92 9.05 0.38
N ASP A 140 -12.12 10.06 0.04
CA ASP A 140 -12.10 10.62 -1.32
C ASP A 140 -11.19 9.90 -2.33
N LEU A 141 -10.23 9.09 -1.86
CA LEU A 141 -9.30 8.33 -2.74
C LEU A 141 -9.77 6.91 -3.01
N ASP A 142 -10.51 6.30 -2.08
CA ASP A 142 -10.90 4.88 -2.13
C ASP A 142 -12.33 4.67 -2.69
N ASN A 143 -13.18 5.71 -2.66
CA ASN A 143 -14.44 5.75 -3.40
C ASN A 143 -14.63 7.11 -4.11
N PRO A 144 -13.79 7.44 -5.12
CA PRO A 144 -13.92 8.68 -5.85
C PRO A 144 -15.23 8.67 -6.65
N GLY A 145 -16.04 9.71 -6.51
CA GLY A 145 -17.25 9.90 -7.32
C GLY A 145 -16.97 9.77 -8.83
N HIS A 146 -18.01 9.51 -9.63
CA HIS A 146 -17.88 9.10 -11.03
C HIS A 146 -16.96 10.00 -11.89
N LEU A 147 -17.01 11.32 -11.72
CA LEU A 147 -16.15 12.29 -12.41
C LEU A 147 -14.66 12.14 -12.04
N ARG A 148 -14.34 11.96 -10.76
CA ARG A 148 -12.95 11.76 -10.33
C ARG A 148 -12.42 10.41 -10.80
N LYS A 149 -13.26 9.35 -10.79
CA LYS A 149 -12.88 8.04 -11.34
C LYS A 149 -12.59 8.11 -12.84
N PHE A 150 -13.33 8.90 -13.61
CA PHE A 150 -13.05 9.14 -15.03
C PHE A 150 -11.63 9.71 -15.23
N TRP A 151 -11.26 10.77 -14.50
CA TRP A 151 -9.90 11.34 -14.57
C TRP A 151 -8.82 10.37 -14.08
N LEU A 152 -9.11 9.58 -13.05
CA LEU A 152 -8.22 8.55 -12.53
C LEU A 152 -7.92 7.48 -13.60
N VAL A 153 -8.95 7.05 -14.34
CA VAL A 153 -8.80 6.12 -15.48
C VAL A 153 -7.95 6.75 -16.57
N LEU A 154 -8.17 8.03 -16.91
CA LEU A 154 -7.43 8.72 -17.97
C LEU A 154 -5.94 8.87 -17.65
N PHE A 155 -5.59 9.33 -16.44
CA PHE A 155 -4.20 9.66 -16.07
C PHE A 155 -3.44 8.53 -15.37
N SER A 156 -4.13 7.66 -14.65
CA SER A 156 -3.53 6.56 -13.87
C SER A 156 -3.94 5.17 -14.35
N GLY A 157 -4.84 5.05 -15.34
CA GLY A 157 -5.31 3.76 -15.85
C GLY A 157 -4.22 2.85 -16.40
N ARG A 158 -3.09 3.41 -16.86
CA ARG A 158 -1.97 2.59 -17.38
C ARG A 158 -1.10 1.95 -16.30
N GLN A 159 -1.32 2.26 -15.02
CA GLN A 159 -0.55 1.74 -13.89
C GLN A 159 -1.49 1.35 -12.75
N VAL A 160 -2.34 0.36 -13.02
CA VAL A 160 -3.24 -0.24 -12.01
C VAL A 160 -2.57 -1.46 -11.39
N LEU A 161 -2.64 -1.61 -10.07
CA LEU A 161 -2.28 -2.83 -9.38
C LEU A 161 -3.55 -3.55 -8.95
N CYS A 162 -3.74 -4.78 -9.40
CA CYS A 162 -4.76 -5.69 -8.89
C CYS A 162 -4.07 -6.70 -7.97
N ARG A 163 -4.48 -6.76 -6.70
CA ARG A 163 -3.88 -7.67 -5.72
C ARG A 163 -4.94 -8.62 -5.20
N PHE A 164 -4.71 -9.91 -5.41
CA PHE A 164 -5.47 -11.00 -4.79
C PHE A 164 -4.76 -11.38 -3.49
N SER A 165 -5.47 -11.30 -2.37
CA SER A 165 -4.96 -11.77 -1.08
C SER A 165 -5.16 -13.28 -0.94
N ARG A 166 -4.58 -13.86 0.11
CA ARG A 166 -4.91 -15.24 0.51
C ARG A 166 -6.42 -15.40 0.71
N SER A 167 -6.99 -16.49 0.21
CA SER A 167 -8.40 -16.80 0.43
C SER A 167 -8.66 -17.14 1.90
N VAL A 168 -9.90 -16.92 2.32
CA VAL A 168 -10.39 -17.28 3.64
C VAL A 168 -11.53 -18.29 3.45
N SER A 169 -11.34 -19.49 4.00
CA SER A 169 -12.34 -20.56 4.00
C SER A 169 -13.50 -20.20 4.93
N LEU A 170 -14.67 -19.95 4.35
CA LEU A 170 -15.87 -19.67 5.13
C LEU A 170 -16.31 -20.88 5.95
N GLY A 171 -16.15 -22.10 5.42
CA GLY A 171 -16.51 -23.31 6.14
C GLY A 171 -15.66 -23.53 7.40
N THR A 172 -14.37 -23.21 7.34
CA THR A 172 -13.50 -23.26 8.52
C THR A 172 -13.92 -22.23 9.57
N MET A 173 -14.27 -21.02 9.14
CA MET A 173 -14.73 -19.97 10.06
C MET A 173 -16.08 -20.32 10.69
N ALA A 174 -17.00 -20.88 9.91
CA ALA A 174 -18.31 -21.27 10.37
C ALA A 174 -18.25 -22.42 11.40
N ARG A 175 -17.41 -23.44 11.16
CA ARG A 175 -17.17 -24.52 12.13
C ARG A 175 -16.55 -24.03 13.44
N GLN A 176 -15.71 -23.01 13.40
CA GLN A 176 -15.04 -22.47 14.59
C GLN A 176 -15.88 -21.47 15.37
N SER A 177 -16.70 -20.67 14.69
CA SER A 177 -17.37 -19.50 15.29
C SER A 177 -18.90 -19.57 15.25
N GLY A 178 -19.52 -20.45 14.45
CA GLY A 178 -20.96 -20.53 14.18
C GLY A 178 -21.38 -19.90 12.83
N SER A 179 -22.68 -19.72 12.59
CA SER A 179 -23.24 -19.12 11.36
C SER A 179 -24.11 -17.87 11.59
N ASP A 180 -24.16 -17.34 12.81
CA ASP A 180 -25.05 -16.23 13.18
C ASP A 180 -24.67 -14.89 12.52
N ILE A 181 -25.64 -13.97 12.47
CA ILE A 181 -25.45 -12.57 12.01
C ILE A 181 -24.29 -11.84 12.70
N LYS A 182 -24.02 -12.16 13.98
CA LYS A 182 -22.88 -11.61 14.74
C LYS A 182 -21.53 -11.92 14.07
N ILE A 183 -21.41 -13.09 13.45
CA ILE A 183 -20.20 -13.54 12.76
C ILE A 183 -20.07 -12.84 11.43
N ALA A 184 -21.18 -12.62 10.71
CA ALA A 184 -21.21 -11.80 9.51
C ALA A 184 -20.69 -10.37 9.80
N HIS A 185 -21.11 -9.75 10.91
CA HIS A 185 -20.55 -8.47 11.37
C HIS A 185 -19.04 -8.54 11.63
N LYS A 186 -18.57 -9.59 12.31
CA LYS A 186 -17.14 -9.82 12.58
C LYS A 186 -16.35 -9.98 11.28
N LEU A 187 -16.86 -10.75 10.32
CA LEU A 187 -16.28 -10.94 8.99
C LEU A 187 -16.15 -9.63 8.24
N ALA A 188 -17.23 -8.85 8.15
CA ALA A 188 -17.22 -7.55 7.49
C ALA A 188 -16.19 -6.61 8.14
N ARG A 189 -16.09 -6.58 9.48
CA ARG A 189 -15.10 -5.77 10.19
C ARG A 189 -13.66 -6.23 9.90
N VAL A 190 -13.40 -7.53 9.97
CA VAL A 190 -12.07 -8.09 9.66
C VAL A 190 -11.68 -7.80 8.21
N ALA A 191 -12.60 -7.96 7.26
CA ALA A 191 -12.37 -7.65 5.86
C ALA A 191 -12.05 -6.15 5.66
N ARG A 192 -12.77 -5.22 6.33
CA ARG A 192 -12.45 -3.78 6.28
C ARG A 192 -11.04 -3.50 6.80
N VAL A 193 -10.67 -4.05 7.95
CA VAL A 193 -9.30 -3.90 8.50
C VAL A 193 -8.25 -4.47 7.54
N HIS A 194 -8.53 -5.61 6.90
CA HIS A 194 -7.66 -6.19 5.87
C HIS A 194 -7.41 -5.23 4.71
N PHE A 195 -8.44 -4.59 4.17
CA PHE A 195 -8.28 -3.61 3.08
C PHE A 195 -7.53 -2.35 3.51
N VAL A 196 -7.71 -1.88 4.75
CA VAL A 196 -6.92 -0.77 5.29
C VAL A 196 -5.43 -1.13 5.34
N ARG A 197 -5.10 -2.30 5.89
CA ARG A 197 -3.71 -2.79 5.95
C ARG A 197 -3.12 -3.04 4.56
N MET A 198 -3.91 -3.58 3.64
CA MET A 198 -3.48 -3.79 2.25
C MET A 198 -3.16 -2.45 1.57
N ARG A 199 -4.01 -1.43 1.74
CA ARG A 199 -3.76 -0.08 1.22
C ARG A 199 -2.48 0.49 1.80
N HIS A 200 -2.27 0.35 3.10
CA HIS A 200 -1.05 0.79 3.78
C HIS A 200 0.20 0.09 3.23
N ALA A 201 0.16 -1.23 3.02
CA ALA A 201 1.28 -1.98 2.45
C ALA A 201 1.62 -1.56 1.00
N VAL A 202 0.60 -1.24 0.19
CA VAL A 202 0.76 -0.90 -1.24
C VAL A 202 1.17 0.55 -1.45
N ALA A 203 0.57 1.48 -0.69
CA ALA A 203 0.73 2.92 -0.89
C ALA A 203 1.65 3.57 0.15
N GLY A 204 1.89 2.91 1.27
CA GLY A 204 2.53 3.48 2.45
C GLY A 204 1.57 4.28 3.32
N PRO A 205 2.08 4.74 4.49
CA PRO A 205 1.36 5.69 5.31
C PRO A 205 1.14 7.02 4.58
N LYS A 206 0.23 7.83 5.11
CA LYS A 206 -0.04 9.15 4.55
C LYS A 206 1.19 10.03 4.66
N LEU A 207 1.49 10.77 3.59
CA LEU A 207 2.55 11.75 3.60
C LEU A 207 2.10 12.97 4.39
N SER A 208 2.86 13.34 5.41
CA SER A 208 2.74 14.65 6.05
C SER A 208 3.34 15.71 5.13
N ASP A 209 2.76 16.91 5.15
CA ASP A 209 3.37 18.05 4.46
C ASP A 209 4.76 18.31 5.06
N ARG A 210 5.71 18.78 4.24
CA ARG A 210 7.07 19.02 4.73
C ARG A 210 7.10 20.04 5.86
N ASN A 211 6.26 21.07 5.81
CA ASN A 211 6.21 22.09 6.86
C ASN A 211 5.58 21.53 8.13
N GLU A 212 4.58 20.66 7.99
CA GLU A 212 3.93 19.96 9.10
C GLU A 212 4.92 19.01 9.79
N LEU A 213 5.65 18.19 9.03
CA LEU A 213 6.76 17.38 9.55
C LEU A 213 7.77 18.24 10.35
N MET A 214 8.19 19.37 9.78
CA MET A 214 9.15 20.26 10.43
C MET A 214 8.60 20.87 11.73
N HIS A 215 7.33 21.26 11.71
CA HIS A 215 6.62 21.79 12.88
C HIS A 215 6.51 20.74 13.98
N ASP A 216 6.05 19.54 13.63
CA ASP A 216 5.84 18.43 14.56
C ASP A 216 7.14 18.00 15.22
N LEU A 217 8.21 17.80 14.44
CA LEU A 217 9.51 17.42 14.97
C LEU A 217 10.03 18.45 15.98
N ILE A 218 9.97 19.74 15.66
CA ILE A 218 10.49 20.78 16.56
C ILE A 218 9.63 20.94 17.82
N SER A 219 8.36 20.54 17.75
CA SER A 219 7.49 20.54 18.92
C SER A 219 7.84 19.45 19.94
N LEU A 220 8.60 18.42 19.53
CA LEU A 220 8.95 17.27 20.37
C LEU A 220 9.79 17.67 21.60
N PRO A 221 9.49 17.13 22.79
CA PRO A 221 10.24 17.44 24.01
C PRO A 221 11.75 17.22 23.89
N ALA A 222 12.15 16.14 23.22
CA ALA A 222 13.56 15.81 22.99
C ALA A 222 14.28 16.87 22.16
N LEU A 223 13.61 17.44 21.14
CA LEU A 223 14.19 18.49 20.30
C LEU A 223 14.16 19.86 20.95
N LYS A 224 13.10 20.20 21.69
CA LYS A 224 13.09 21.41 22.53
C LYS A 224 14.27 21.43 23.50
N LYS A 225 14.53 20.30 24.17
CA LYS A 225 15.69 20.14 25.04
C LYS A 225 17.02 20.30 24.27
N ALA A 226 17.16 19.63 23.12
CA ALA A 226 18.38 19.72 22.32
C ALA A 226 18.65 21.15 21.79
N ILE A 227 17.60 21.89 21.44
CA ILE A 227 17.67 23.30 21.04
C ILE A 227 18.13 24.18 22.23
N ALA A 228 17.55 23.98 23.41
CA ALA A 228 17.96 24.70 24.62
C ALA A 228 19.42 24.38 25.03
N ASP A 229 19.87 23.14 24.83
CA ASP A 229 21.26 22.74 25.07
C ASP A 229 22.21 23.39 24.04
N GLU A 230 21.80 23.50 22.78
CA GLU A 230 22.56 24.19 21.72
C GLU A 230 22.70 25.69 22.02
N GLN A 231 21.62 26.33 22.48
CA GLN A 231 21.63 27.73 22.90
C GLN A 231 22.66 27.97 24.00
N ARG A 232 22.61 27.16 25.07
CA ARG A 232 23.53 27.30 26.22
C ARG A 232 24.97 27.02 25.84
N SER A 233 25.21 25.97 25.06
CA SER A 233 26.57 25.53 24.72
C SER A 233 27.28 26.47 23.74
N ASN A 234 26.54 27.04 22.79
CA ASN A 234 27.11 27.89 21.74
C ASN A 234 26.81 29.39 21.93
N LYS A 235 26.11 29.77 23.01
CA LYS A 235 25.71 31.15 23.33
C LYS A 235 24.97 31.84 22.18
N VAL A 236 24.06 31.11 21.52
CA VAL A 236 23.23 31.61 20.42
C VAL A 236 21.80 31.87 20.90
N SER A 237 21.07 32.73 20.18
CA SER A 237 19.66 32.99 20.45
C SER A 237 18.78 31.75 20.20
N GLU A 238 17.57 31.75 20.77
CA GLU A 238 16.60 30.66 20.55
C GLU A 238 16.23 30.53 19.09
N GLN A 239 16.03 31.67 18.42
CA GLN A 239 15.68 31.72 17.01
C GLN A 239 16.78 31.13 16.14
N GLU A 240 18.06 31.41 16.44
CA GLU A 240 19.20 30.84 15.72
C GLU A 240 19.31 29.33 15.94
N ALA A 241 19.21 28.85 17.18
CA ALA A 241 19.25 27.42 17.48
C ALA A 241 18.08 26.67 16.82
N ARG A 242 16.87 27.23 16.84
CA ARG A 242 15.70 26.68 16.17
C ARG A 242 15.86 26.66 14.64
N LYS A 243 16.39 27.74 14.05
CA LYS A 243 16.69 27.81 12.61
C LYS A 243 17.73 26.76 12.21
N LYS A 244 18.74 26.53 13.06
CA LYS A 244 19.75 25.49 12.86
C LYS A 244 19.13 24.08 12.91
N ALA A 245 18.23 23.84 13.86
CA ALA A 245 17.48 22.58 13.94
C ALA A 245 16.60 22.36 12.68
N LEU A 246 15.85 23.36 12.23
CA LEU A 246 15.08 23.33 10.98
C LEU A 246 15.97 23.02 9.77
N SER A 247 17.17 23.62 9.71
CA SER A 247 18.13 23.35 8.65
C SER A 247 18.59 21.90 8.66
N TYR A 248 18.81 21.28 9.82
CA TYR A 248 19.15 19.86 9.92
C TYR A 248 17.98 18.96 9.52
N VAL A 249 16.75 19.28 9.92
CA VAL A 249 15.56 18.56 9.45
C VAL A 249 15.50 18.61 7.91
N ASN A 250 15.76 19.79 7.33
CA ASN A 250 15.77 19.95 5.88
C ASN A 250 16.86 19.14 5.17
N GLU A 251 18.07 19.11 5.74
CA GLU A 251 19.19 18.33 5.23
C GLU A 251 18.83 16.84 5.21
N ILE A 252 18.28 16.33 6.32
CA ILE A 252 17.99 14.91 6.55
C ILE A 252 16.75 14.46 5.76
N ALA A 253 15.60 15.12 5.95
CA ALA A 253 14.31 14.55 5.59
C ALA A 253 14.07 14.34 4.09
N ALA A 254 13.54 13.17 3.73
CA ALA A 254 13.06 12.86 2.40
C ALA A 254 11.90 13.78 1.94
N ASN A 255 11.57 13.74 0.66
CA ASN A 255 10.44 14.47 0.07
C ASN A 255 9.73 13.57 -0.95
N TYR A 256 9.26 12.40 -0.49
CA TYR A 256 8.75 11.33 -1.33
C TYR A 256 7.70 11.79 -2.33
N SER A 257 7.86 11.38 -3.58
CA SER A 257 7.00 11.74 -4.70
C SER A 257 6.62 10.50 -5.50
N GLU A 258 5.39 10.02 -5.32
CA GLU A 258 4.91 8.84 -6.05
C GLU A 258 4.94 9.03 -7.58
N THR A 259 4.66 10.25 -8.06
CA THR A 259 4.76 10.57 -9.48
C THR A 259 6.18 10.33 -9.99
N LEU A 260 7.21 10.72 -9.22
CA LEU A 260 8.60 10.46 -9.60
C LEU A 260 8.92 8.97 -9.56
N VAL A 261 8.49 8.26 -8.51
CA VAL A 261 8.66 6.80 -8.40
C VAL A 261 8.07 6.09 -9.61
N ARG A 262 6.89 6.50 -10.09
CA ARG A 262 6.27 5.94 -11.31
C ARG A 262 7.08 6.17 -12.58
N VAL A 263 7.75 7.32 -12.69
CA VAL A 263 8.64 7.63 -13.82
C VAL A 263 9.92 6.80 -13.71
N LEU A 264 10.51 6.75 -12.51
CA LEU A 264 11.68 5.94 -12.22
C LEU A 264 11.41 4.45 -12.48
N ASP A 265 10.25 3.91 -12.11
CA ASP A 265 9.88 2.51 -12.40
C ASP A 265 9.99 2.17 -13.90
N ARG A 266 9.54 3.05 -14.78
CA ARG A 266 9.62 2.83 -16.25
C ARG A 266 11.05 2.87 -16.74
N PHE A 267 11.81 3.88 -16.28
CA PHE A 267 13.22 4.03 -16.61
C PHE A 267 14.06 2.85 -16.09
N MET A 268 13.83 2.45 -14.85
CA MET A 268 14.46 1.29 -14.21
C MET A 268 14.09 -0.01 -14.94
N THR A 269 12.82 -0.22 -15.30
CA THR A 269 12.41 -1.42 -16.08
C THR A 269 13.22 -1.52 -17.39
N TRP A 270 13.36 -0.41 -18.13
CA TRP A 270 14.18 -0.35 -19.34
C TRP A 270 15.66 -0.60 -19.05
N MET A 271 16.22 0.07 -18.04
CA MET A 271 17.62 -0.06 -17.64
C MET A 271 17.96 -1.51 -17.28
N TRP A 272 17.14 -2.13 -16.42
CA TRP A 272 17.37 -3.49 -15.94
C TRP A 272 17.24 -4.53 -17.04
N SER A 273 16.30 -4.36 -17.98
CA SER A 273 16.20 -5.26 -19.15
C SER A 273 17.43 -5.20 -20.07
N ARG A 274 18.24 -4.14 -19.97
CA ARG A 274 19.45 -3.97 -20.78
C ARG A 274 20.72 -4.44 -20.06
N ILE A 275 20.75 -4.34 -18.74
CA ILE A 275 21.93 -4.66 -17.93
C ILE A 275 21.91 -6.11 -17.45
N TYR A 276 20.73 -6.67 -17.17
CA TYR A 276 20.57 -8.03 -16.64
C TYR A 276 19.80 -8.91 -17.61
N ASN A 277 20.17 -10.19 -17.67
CA ASN A 277 19.44 -11.23 -18.43
C ASN A 277 18.15 -11.69 -17.74
N GLY A 278 17.75 -11.02 -16.66
CA GLY A 278 16.60 -11.35 -15.81
C GLY A 278 16.88 -11.01 -14.36
N ILE A 279 15.82 -10.78 -13.59
CA ILE A 279 15.89 -10.61 -12.13
C ILE A 279 15.00 -11.69 -11.51
N ASP A 280 15.62 -12.65 -10.83
CA ASP A 280 14.91 -13.65 -10.03
C ASP A 280 14.66 -13.08 -8.62
N VAL A 281 13.40 -13.11 -8.17
CA VAL A 281 13.00 -12.57 -6.86
C VAL A 281 12.35 -13.69 -6.05
N ARG A 282 12.97 -14.02 -4.91
CA ARG A 282 12.47 -15.03 -3.98
C ARG A 282 12.04 -14.40 -2.67
N GLY A 283 11.04 -14.99 -2.00
CA GLY A 283 10.56 -14.54 -0.70
C GLY A 283 9.69 -13.28 -0.71
N GLY A 284 9.22 -12.85 -1.89
CA GLY A 284 8.31 -11.71 -2.01
C GLY A 284 7.01 -11.90 -1.22
N ASP A 285 6.45 -13.12 -1.20
CA ASP A 285 5.22 -13.47 -0.47
C ASP A 285 5.35 -13.22 1.03
N ARG A 286 6.48 -13.64 1.63
CA ARG A 286 6.76 -13.43 3.04
C ARG A 286 6.77 -11.94 3.40
N ILE A 287 7.42 -11.10 2.59
CA ILE A 287 7.48 -9.64 2.80
C ILE A 287 6.07 -9.05 2.67
N ARG A 288 5.32 -9.47 1.63
CA ARG A 288 3.94 -9.06 1.38
C ARG A 288 3.00 -9.40 2.55
N LYS A 289 3.17 -10.58 3.15
CA LYS A 289 2.43 -11.04 4.33
C LYS A 289 2.77 -10.21 5.56
N LEU A 290 4.06 -9.97 5.83
CA LEU A 290 4.50 -9.14 6.95
C LEU A 290 3.93 -7.71 6.85
N ALA A 291 4.00 -7.11 5.66
CA ALA A 291 3.46 -5.77 5.42
C ALA A 291 1.93 -5.73 5.63
N GLN A 292 1.19 -6.74 5.16
CA GLN A 292 -0.25 -6.86 5.37
C GLN A 292 -0.64 -7.09 6.83
N GLN A 293 0.22 -7.75 7.62
CA GLN A 293 0.00 -7.94 9.05
C GLN A 293 0.23 -6.64 9.86
N GLY A 294 0.76 -5.61 9.22
CA GLY A 294 1.04 -4.31 9.84
C GLY A 294 2.41 -4.24 10.51
N HIS A 295 3.33 -5.15 10.18
CA HIS A 295 4.70 -5.07 10.67
C HIS A 295 5.46 -3.94 9.97
N GLU A 296 6.24 -3.20 10.76
CA GLU A 296 7.26 -2.29 10.23
C GLU A 296 8.40 -3.12 9.62
N ILE A 297 8.77 -2.81 8.37
CA ILE A 297 9.78 -3.56 7.64
C ILE A 297 11.03 -2.70 7.49
N ILE A 298 12.13 -3.22 8.00
CA ILE A 298 13.46 -2.65 7.86
C ILE A 298 14.27 -3.57 6.93
N TYR A 299 14.66 -3.03 5.79
CA TYR A 299 15.50 -3.73 4.82
C TYR A 299 16.98 -3.47 5.12
N VAL A 300 17.75 -4.55 5.27
CA VAL A 300 19.19 -4.50 5.52
C VAL A 300 19.92 -5.26 4.40
N PRO A 301 19.98 -4.71 3.17
CA PRO A 301 20.71 -5.34 2.07
C PRO A 301 22.23 -5.28 2.28
N CYS A 302 22.94 -6.24 1.67
CA CYS A 302 24.40 -6.17 1.51
C CYS A 302 24.77 -5.07 0.51
N HIS A 303 25.90 -4.37 0.71
CA HIS A 303 26.29 -3.22 -0.12
C HIS A 303 27.37 -3.62 -1.15
N ARG A 304 26.99 -4.29 -2.24
CA ARG A 304 27.95 -4.72 -3.29
C ARG A 304 28.05 -3.75 -4.49
N SER A 305 27.07 -2.86 -4.68
CA SER A 305 27.04 -1.89 -5.78
C SER A 305 26.27 -0.60 -5.43
N HIS A 306 26.55 0.51 -6.14
CA HIS A 306 25.67 1.69 -6.15
C HIS A 306 24.27 1.38 -6.71
N MET A 307 24.09 0.24 -7.38
CA MET A 307 22.82 -0.10 -8.01
C MET A 307 21.88 -0.85 -7.06
N ASP A 308 22.38 -1.37 -5.94
CA ASP A 308 21.64 -2.29 -5.08
C ASP A 308 20.42 -1.63 -4.45
N TYR A 309 20.53 -0.38 -3.99
CA TYR A 309 19.40 0.35 -3.41
C TYR A 309 18.31 0.66 -4.45
N LEU A 310 18.71 0.97 -5.70
CA LEU A 310 17.75 1.19 -6.78
C LEU A 310 17.07 -0.11 -7.20
N LEU A 311 17.84 -1.20 -7.25
CA LEU A 311 17.34 -2.52 -7.60
C LEU A 311 16.37 -3.05 -6.54
N LEU A 312 16.71 -2.95 -5.26
CA LEU A 312 15.83 -3.38 -4.18
C LEU A 312 14.54 -2.56 -4.16
N SER A 313 14.64 -1.23 -4.19
CA SER A 313 13.46 -0.36 -4.27
C SER A 313 12.59 -0.66 -5.49
N TYR A 314 13.21 -0.94 -6.64
CA TYR A 314 12.51 -1.38 -7.85
C TYR A 314 11.79 -2.72 -7.65
N VAL A 315 12.47 -3.72 -7.07
CA VAL A 315 11.90 -5.04 -6.82
C VAL A 315 10.72 -4.94 -5.85
N ILE A 316 10.87 -4.23 -4.73
CA ILE A 316 9.78 -4.02 -3.75
C ILE A 316 8.58 -3.33 -4.41
N TYR A 317 8.83 -2.33 -5.27
CA TYR A 317 7.77 -1.73 -6.06
C TYR A 317 7.13 -2.73 -7.02
N LYS A 318 7.89 -3.57 -7.74
CA LYS A 318 7.31 -4.61 -8.61
C LYS A 318 6.51 -5.66 -7.84
N GLN A 319 6.88 -5.93 -6.58
CA GLN A 319 6.13 -6.77 -5.65
C GLN A 319 4.84 -6.11 -5.12
N GLY A 320 4.51 -4.89 -5.57
CA GLY A 320 3.26 -4.22 -5.21
C GLY A 320 3.28 -3.57 -3.84
N LEU A 321 4.46 -3.34 -3.27
CA LEU A 321 4.65 -2.66 -2.00
C LEU A 321 5.17 -1.23 -2.23
N VAL A 322 5.02 -0.38 -1.22
CA VAL A 322 5.65 0.95 -1.22
C VAL A 322 7.18 0.81 -1.10
N PRO A 323 7.98 1.56 -1.89
CA PRO A 323 9.43 1.55 -1.75
C PRO A 323 9.86 2.07 -0.37
N PRO A 324 10.99 1.57 0.18
CA PRO A 324 11.51 2.04 1.45
C PRO A 324 12.09 3.46 1.37
N HIS A 325 12.12 4.13 2.51
CA HIS A 325 12.94 5.31 2.73
C HIS A 325 14.40 4.88 2.90
N ILE A 326 15.29 5.41 2.08
CA ILE A 326 16.67 4.91 1.97
C ILE A 326 17.60 5.85 2.73
N ALA A 327 18.39 5.30 3.66
CA ALA A 327 19.48 6.03 4.29
C ALA A 327 20.62 6.25 3.28
N ALA A 328 20.83 7.50 2.87
CA ALA A 328 21.87 7.86 1.92
C ALA A 328 22.93 8.77 2.56
N GLY A 329 24.20 8.59 2.18
CA GLY A 329 25.26 9.50 2.60
C GLY A 329 25.06 10.90 2.01
N VAL A 330 25.33 11.95 2.79
CA VAL A 330 25.19 13.35 2.36
C VAL A 330 26.07 13.70 1.14
N ASN A 331 27.11 12.93 0.87
CA ASN A 331 27.93 13.04 -0.34
C ASN A 331 27.17 12.79 -1.65
N LEU A 332 26.00 12.15 -1.59
CA LEU A 332 25.11 11.95 -2.74
C LEU A 332 24.10 13.10 -2.92
N ASN A 333 24.09 14.10 -2.02
CA ASN A 333 23.16 15.22 -2.05
C ASN A 333 23.71 16.41 -2.85
N PHE A 334 23.95 16.22 -4.15
CA PHE A 334 24.36 17.29 -5.08
C PHE A 334 23.32 17.50 -6.18
N PHE A 335 23.18 18.74 -6.67
CA PHE A 335 22.25 19.00 -7.78
C PHE A 335 22.75 18.37 -9.08
N PRO A 336 21.90 17.70 -9.89
CA PRO A 336 20.45 17.46 -9.70
C PRO A 336 20.11 16.16 -8.95
N VAL A 337 21.09 15.27 -8.75
CA VAL A 337 20.92 13.89 -8.25
C VAL A 337 20.26 13.84 -6.86
N GLY A 338 20.69 14.69 -5.93
CA GLY A 338 20.16 14.75 -4.57
C GLY A 338 18.66 15.04 -4.52
N SER A 339 18.16 15.89 -5.42
CA SER A 339 16.72 16.20 -5.53
C SER A 339 15.92 14.98 -5.98
N ILE A 340 16.45 14.22 -6.95
CA ILE A 340 15.83 12.99 -7.46
C ILE A 340 15.79 11.94 -6.35
N PHE A 341 16.90 11.70 -5.64
CA PHE A 341 16.95 10.74 -4.55
C PHE A 341 16.04 11.13 -3.39
N ARG A 342 16.03 12.40 -2.98
CA ARG A 342 15.12 12.89 -1.94
C ARG A 342 13.66 12.63 -2.29
N ARG A 343 13.31 12.85 -3.56
CA ARG A 343 11.96 12.58 -4.09
C ARG A 343 11.66 11.10 -4.31
N GLY A 344 12.69 10.26 -4.46
CA GLY A 344 12.57 8.81 -4.46
C GLY A 344 12.38 8.20 -3.07
N GLY A 345 12.58 8.98 -1.99
CA GLY A 345 12.46 8.51 -0.60
C GLY A 345 13.79 8.49 0.17
N ALA A 346 14.90 8.95 -0.42
CA ALA A 346 16.17 9.00 0.29
C ALA A 346 16.17 10.11 1.37
N PHE A 347 16.60 9.76 2.57
CA PHE A 347 16.96 10.70 3.62
C PHE A 347 18.47 10.69 3.82
N PHE A 348 19.06 11.84 4.10
CA PHE A 348 20.51 12.00 4.09
C PHE A 348 21.10 12.00 5.50
N ILE A 349 22.21 11.26 5.65
CA ILE A 349 22.99 11.18 6.87
C ILE A 349 24.43 11.63 6.62
N ARG A 350 24.99 12.38 7.58
CA ARG A 350 26.41 12.71 7.59
C ARG A 350 27.25 11.48 7.94
N ARG A 351 28.44 11.35 7.35
CA ARG A 351 29.40 10.26 7.66
C ARG A 351 29.77 10.22 9.15
N SER A 352 29.89 11.39 9.77
CA SER A 352 30.07 11.53 11.22
C SER A 352 29.37 12.79 11.69
N PHE A 353 28.74 12.69 12.85
CA PHE A 353 28.14 13.81 13.57
C PHE A 353 28.54 13.76 15.05
N ARG A 354 29.69 13.13 15.34
CA ARG A 354 30.28 13.08 16.69
C ARG A 354 30.52 14.50 17.20
N GLY A 355 30.02 14.79 18.39
CA GLY A 355 30.09 16.13 19.00
C GLY A 355 28.94 17.08 18.63
N ASN A 356 28.19 16.82 17.55
CA ASN A 356 27.03 17.64 17.18
C ASN A 356 25.74 17.07 17.78
N LYS A 357 25.51 17.37 19.07
CA LYS A 357 24.36 16.85 19.84
C LYS A 357 23.01 17.21 19.22
N LEU A 358 22.87 18.43 18.69
CA LEU A 358 21.64 18.88 18.05
C LEU A 358 21.35 18.07 16.79
N TYR A 359 22.33 17.86 15.91
CA TYR A 359 22.14 17.02 14.72
C TYR A 359 21.77 15.58 15.09
N SER A 360 22.46 14.97 16.06
CA SER A 360 22.15 13.62 16.55
C SER A 360 20.71 13.50 17.04
N ALA A 361 20.23 14.51 17.79
CA ALA A 361 18.86 14.54 18.27
C ALA A 361 17.86 14.65 17.11
N VAL A 362 18.09 15.56 16.16
CA VAL A 362 17.23 15.74 14.98
C VAL A 362 17.15 14.46 14.14
N PHE A 363 18.30 13.84 13.88
CA PHE A 363 18.35 12.60 13.11
C PHE A 363 17.60 11.45 13.81
N ARG A 364 17.81 11.30 15.12
CA ARG A 364 17.10 10.28 15.91
C ARG A 364 15.59 10.50 15.90
N GLU A 365 15.13 11.72 16.19
CA GLU A 365 13.68 12.00 16.22
C GLU A 365 13.05 11.85 14.83
N TYR A 366 13.76 12.18 13.75
CA TYR A 366 13.30 11.91 12.40
C TYR A 366 13.14 10.41 12.11
N LEU A 367 14.10 9.58 12.52
CA LEU A 367 13.98 8.11 12.40
C LEU A 367 12.83 7.56 13.24
N CYS A 368 12.69 8.01 14.49
CA CYS A 368 11.55 7.65 15.34
C CYS A 368 10.22 8.00 14.66
N TRP A 369 10.13 9.20 14.07
CA TRP A 369 8.95 9.63 13.34
C TRP A 369 8.66 8.73 12.13
N LEU A 370 9.67 8.34 11.34
CA LEU A 370 9.49 7.41 10.22
C LEU A 370 8.92 6.06 10.68
N PHE A 371 9.47 5.49 11.75
CA PHE A 371 9.01 4.22 12.31
C PHE A 371 7.60 4.32 12.88
N GLN A 372 7.31 5.33 13.70
CA GLN A 372 5.97 5.55 14.27
C GLN A 372 4.88 5.72 13.20
N LYS A 373 5.21 6.33 12.06
CA LYS A 373 4.30 6.46 10.93
C LYS A 373 4.20 5.17 10.10
N GLY A 374 5.06 4.17 10.32
CA GLY A 374 5.03 2.90 9.62
C GLY A 374 5.68 2.95 8.23
N TYR A 375 6.60 3.90 7.98
CA TYR A 375 7.36 3.92 6.73
C TYR A 375 8.38 2.77 6.72
N PRO A 376 8.45 1.96 5.65
CA PRO A 376 9.55 1.02 5.51
C PRO A 376 10.85 1.78 5.33
N VAL A 377 11.93 1.27 5.92
CA VAL A 377 13.26 1.90 5.88
C VAL A 377 14.27 0.91 5.33
N GLU A 378 15.20 1.41 4.53
CA GLU A 378 16.35 0.67 4.02
C GLU A 378 17.63 1.34 4.51
N TYR A 379 18.53 0.56 5.10
CA TYR A 379 19.87 1.00 5.41
C TYR A 379 20.89 -0.12 5.24
N PHE A 380 22.12 0.27 4.95
CA PHE A 380 23.24 -0.65 4.80
C PHE A 380 24.04 -0.69 6.10
N SER A 381 24.12 -1.85 6.73
CA SER A 381 24.89 -2.05 7.96
C SER A 381 26.40 -1.90 7.74
N GLU A 382 26.87 -2.10 6.51
CA GLU A 382 28.30 -2.11 6.16
C GLU A 382 28.98 -0.73 6.19
N GLY A 383 28.25 0.39 6.34
CA GLY A 383 28.82 1.74 6.53
C GLY A 383 29.67 2.31 5.36
N GLY A 384 29.99 1.47 4.37
CA GLY A 384 30.77 1.71 3.16
C GLY A 384 30.61 0.53 2.20
N ARG A 385 31.15 0.65 0.98
CA ARG A 385 31.13 -0.45 0.00
C ARG A 385 32.23 -1.44 0.33
N SER A 386 31.91 -2.73 0.29
CA SER A 386 32.89 -3.81 0.28
C SER A 386 33.59 -3.89 -1.08
#